data_AF-A0A7Z9L3K8-F1
#
_entry.id   AF-A0A7Z9L3K8-F1
#
_cell.length_a   1.000
_cell.length_b   1.000
_cell.length_c   1.000
_cell.angle_alpha   90.00
_cell.angle_beta   90.00
_cell.angle_gamma   90.00
#
_symmetry.space_group_name_H-M   'P 1'
#
loop_
_entity.id
_entity.type
_entity.pdbx_description
1 polymer ?
#
loop_
_entity_poly.entity_id
_entity_poly.type
_entity_poly.pdbx_seq_one_letter_code
_entity_poly.pdbx_strand_id
1 'polypeptide(L)'
;MTPTPSRTRWAILGLLFLISVITYIDRVNISVTAKEMMPALGLTPIQMGQVFSAFVLGYALFQIPGGWLGDRFGPRLILTAAVIWWSVFTVLTAWAASLPTAAVFGTVGSLMLIRFLIGVG
;
A
#
# COMPACT_ATOMS: atom_id res chain seq x y z
N MET A 1 35.47 0.89 -14.00
CA MET A 1 34.75 0.15 -15.06
C MET A 1 33.37 0.77 -15.20
N THR A 2 33.14 1.56 -16.25
CA THR A 2 31.81 2.15 -16.53
C THR A 2 30.91 1.04 -17.09
N PRO A 3 29.72 0.77 -16.50
CA PRO A 3 28.85 -0.29 -17.01
C PRO A 3 28.38 0.05 -18.42
N THR A 4 28.54 -0.89 -19.35
CA THR A 4 28.07 -0.79 -20.73
C THR A 4 26.55 -0.52 -20.78
N PRO A 5 26.06 0.34 -21.69
CA PRO A 5 24.63 0.67 -21.78
C PRO A 5 23.86 -0.54 -22.33
N SER A 6 23.36 -1.40 -21.45
CA SER A 6 22.49 -2.50 -21.84
C SER A 6 21.06 -1.98 -22.07
N ARG A 7 20.39 -2.49 -23.11
CA ARG A 7 18.95 -2.25 -23.35
C ARG A 7 18.08 -2.50 -22.11
N THR A 8 18.57 -3.35 -21.20
CA THR A 8 17.97 -3.65 -19.90
C THR A 8 17.74 -2.41 -19.03
N ARG A 9 18.55 -1.34 -19.14
CA ARG A 9 18.31 -0.09 -18.39
C ARG A 9 17.00 0.59 -18.77
N TRP A 10 16.65 0.60 -20.06
CA TRP A 10 15.37 1.15 -20.53
C TRP A 10 14.19 0.29 -20.11
N ALA A 11 14.36 -1.03 -20.05
CA ALA A 11 13.34 -1.94 -19.52
C ALA A 11 13.13 -1.73 -18.01
N ILE A 12 14.20 -1.54 -17.23
CA ILE A 12 14.11 -1.22 -15.79
C ILE A 12 13.46 0.15 -15.57
N LEU A 13 13.82 1.16 -16.36
CA LEU A 13 13.16 2.47 -16.30
C LEU A 13 11.67 2.38 -16.61
N GLY A 14 11.29 1.62 -17.64
CA GLY A 14 9.88 1.35 -17.94
C GLY A 14 9.16 0.64 -16.80
N LEU A 15 9.80 -0.34 -16.16
CA LEU A 15 9.24 -1.02 -14.99
C LEU A 15 9.06 -0.08 -13.79
N LEU A 16 10.06 0.74 -13.46
CA LEU A 16 9.98 1.71 -12.38
C LEU A 16 8.92 2.78 -12.64
N PHE A 17 8.77 3.20 -13.90
CA PHE A 17 7.71 4.11 -14.31
C PHE A 17 6.33 3.47 -14.11
N LEU A 18 6.13 2.24 -14.57
CA LEU A 18 4.87 1.51 -14.39
C LEU A 18 4.53 1.31 -12.91
N ILE A 19 5.50 0.88 -12.09
CA ILE A 19 5.31 0.75 -10.64
C ILE A 19 4.89 2.09 -10.04
N SER A 20 5.58 3.18 -10.42
CA SER A 20 5.26 4.52 -9.92
C SER A 20 3.84 4.98 -10.30
N VAL A 21 3.41 4.70 -11.54
CA VAL A 21 2.04 4.97 -12.00
C VAL A 21 1.02 4.15 -11.21
N ILE A 22 1.27 2.85 -11.00
CA ILE A 22 0.39 1.97 -10.23
C ILE A 22 0.27 2.46 -8.79
N THR A 23 1.38 2.80 -8.12
CA THR A 23 1.36 3.34 -6.75
C THR A 23 0.58 4.63 -6.66
N TYR A 24 0.68 5.49 -7.67
CA TYR A 24 -0.10 6.73 -7.70
C TYR A 24 -1.60 6.47 -7.87
N ILE A 25 -1.96 5.56 -8.77
CA ILE A 25 -3.36 5.14 -8.98
C ILE A 25 -3.93 4.55 -7.69
N ASP A 26 -3.20 3.66 -7.01
CA ASP A 26 -3.67 3.04 -5.76
C ASP A 26 -3.95 4.09 -4.67
N ARG A 27 -3.07 5.09 -4.55
CA ARG A 27 -3.22 6.22 -3.62
C ARG A 27 -4.41 7.12 -3.97
N VAL A 28 -4.83 7.22 -5.23
CA VAL A 28 -6.01 8.00 -5.63
C VAL A 28 -7.29 7.16 -5.50
N ASN A 29 -7.24 5.88 -5.88
CA ASN A 29 -8.37 4.95 -5.87
C ASN A 29 -9.02 4.88 -4.51
N ILE A 30 -8.24 4.91 -3.43
CA ILE A 30 -8.73 4.87 -2.05
C ILE A 30 -9.68 6.03 -1.71
N SER A 31 -9.44 7.23 -2.25
CA SER A 31 -10.28 8.41 -2.02
C SER A 31 -11.57 8.36 -2.84
N VAL A 32 -11.51 7.72 -4.02
CA VAL A 32 -12.66 7.51 -4.90
C VAL A 32 -13.57 6.43 -4.33
N THR A 33 -12.99 5.27 -3.98
CA THR A 33 -13.72 4.16 -3.34
C THR A 33 -14.25 4.53 -1.96
N ALA A 34 -13.60 5.42 -1.21
CA ALA A 34 -14.15 5.88 0.07
C ALA A 34 -15.54 6.50 -0.07
N LYS A 35 -15.85 7.20 -1.17
CA LYS A 35 -17.19 7.79 -1.41
C LYS A 35 -18.29 6.75 -1.52
N GLU A 36 -17.99 5.60 -2.11
CA GLU A 36 -18.91 4.46 -2.26
C GLU A 36 -18.91 3.55 -1.02
N MET A 37 -17.75 3.38 -0.37
CA MET A 37 -17.60 2.57 0.85
C MET A 37 -18.28 3.20 2.07
N MET A 38 -18.30 4.53 2.18
CA MET A 38 -18.96 5.22 3.29
C MET A 38 -20.46 4.86 3.43
N PRO A 39 -21.31 5.01 2.40
CA PRO A 39 -22.71 4.61 2.48
C PRO A 39 -22.89 3.09 2.56
N ALA A 40 -22.05 2.30 1.87
CA ALA A 40 -22.17 0.84 1.85
C ALA A 40 -21.84 0.17 3.20
N LEU A 41 -20.94 0.77 3.99
CA LEU A 41 -20.50 0.25 5.28
C LEU A 41 -21.00 1.08 6.48
N GLY A 42 -21.85 2.09 6.25
CA GLY A 42 -22.37 2.98 7.28
C GLY A 42 -21.29 3.82 7.98
N LEU A 43 -20.20 4.14 7.27
CA LEU A 43 -19.03 4.81 7.84
C LEU A 43 -19.18 6.32 7.81
N THR A 44 -18.80 6.95 8.92
CA THR A 44 -18.75 8.41 9.02
C THR A 44 -17.49 8.95 8.32
N PRO A 45 -17.51 10.21 7.84
CA PRO A 45 -16.33 10.86 7.27
C PRO A 45 -15.13 10.89 8.23
N ILE A 46 -15.39 11.01 9.54
CA ILE A 46 -14.37 11.00 10.60
C ILE A 46 -13.67 9.64 10.64
N GLN A 47 -14.43 8.53 10.58
CA GLN A 47 -13.87 7.18 10.55
C GLN A 47 -13.04 6.92 9.30
N MET A 48 -13.47 7.42 8.12
CA MET A 48 -12.63 7.33 6.92
C MET A 48 -11.35 8.16 7.04
N GLY A 49 -11.43 9.34 7.66
CA GLY A 49 -10.25 10.12 8.02
C GLY A 49 -9.24 9.31 8.84
N GLN A 50 -9.71 8.58 9.84
CA GLN A 50 -8.87 7.71 10.67
C GLN A 50 -8.22 6.57 9.88
N VAL A 51 -8.95 5.96 8.94
CA VAL A 51 -8.42 4.93 8.03
C VAL A 51 -7.31 5.48 7.14
N PHE A 52 -7.47 6.69 6.60
CA PHE A 52 -6.40 7.35 5.82
C PHE A 52 -5.18 7.66 6.70
N SER A 53 -5.39 8.16 7.92
CA SER A 53 -4.29 8.45 8.85
C SER A 53 -3.50 7.21 9.25
N ALA A 54 -4.16 6.06 9.42
CA ALA A 54 -3.50 4.79 9.74
C ALA A 54 -2.50 4.38 8.65
N PHE A 55 -2.87 4.52 7.37
CA PHE A 55 -1.95 4.30 6.25
C PHE A 55 -0.76 5.26 6.28
N VAL A 56 -1.01 6.55 6.47
CA VAL A 56 0.05 7.57 6.51
C VAL A 56 1.02 7.33 7.66
N LEU A 57 0.53 6.90 8.83
CA LEU A 57 1.36 6.56 9.98
C LEU A 57 2.26 5.35 9.70
N GLY A 58 1.70 4.28 9.13
CA GLY A 58 2.49 3.10 8.73
C GLY A 58 3.57 3.49 7.72
N TYR A 59 3.19 4.25 6.71
CA TYR A 59 4.10 4.73 5.68
C TYR A 59 5.21 5.61 6.25
N ALA A 60 4.89 6.61 7.07
CA ALA A 60 5.89 7.51 7.64
C ALA A 60 6.91 6.78 8.53
N LEU A 61 6.44 5.82 9.35
CA LEU A 61 7.31 5.07 10.25
C LEU A 61 8.21 4.09 9.51
N PHE A 62 7.70 3.44 8.46
CA PHE A 62 8.41 2.37 7.78
C PHE A 62 9.15 2.80 6.50
N GLN A 63 8.96 4.04 6.04
CA GLN A 63 9.71 4.57 4.89
C GLN A 63 11.22 4.65 5.15
N ILE A 64 11.64 5.06 6.36
CA ILE A 64 13.05 5.15 6.76
C ILE A 64 13.70 3.75 6.84
N PRO A 65 13.18 2.78 7.61
CA PRO A 65 13.75 1.44 7.66
C PRO A 65 13.61 0.71 6.33
N GLY A 66 12.51 0.89 5.58
CA GLY A 66 12.31 0.32 4.26
C GLY A 66 13.36 0.80 3.25
N GLY A 67 13.70 2.09 3.26
CA GLY A 67 14.80 2.65 2.47
C GLY A 67 16.16 2.05 2.85
N TRP A 68 16.45 1.95 4.15
CA TRP A 68 17.70 1.33 4.65
C TRP A 68 17.81 -0.16 4.28
N LEU A 69 16.70 -0.90 4.38
CA LEU A 69 16.60 -2.29 3.91
C LEU A 69 16.79 -2.38 2.38
N GLY A 70 16.26 -1.41 1.63
CA GLY A 70 16.52 -1.15 0.21
C GLY A 70 18.00 -1.10 -0.15
N ASP A 71 18.73 -0.27 0.58
CA ASP A 71 20.17 -0.05 0.38
C ASP A 71 21.00 -1.28 0.79
N ARG A 72 20.57 -2.01 1.82
CA ARG A 72 21.30 -3.16 2.36
C ARG A 72 21.09 -4.47 1.58
N PHE A 73 19.85 -4.76 1.17
CA PHE A 73 19.50 -6.03 0.50
C PHE A 73 19.32 -5.89 -1.01
N GLY A 74 19.40 -4.66 -1.52
CA GLY A 74 19.30 -4.35 -2.93
C GLY A 74 17.86 -4.06 -3.38
N PRO A 75 17.69 -3.10 -4.30
CA PRO A 75 16.37 -2.57 -4.66
C PRO A 75 15.46 -3.61 -5.33
N ARG A 76 16.02 -4.61 -6.04
CA ARG A 76 15.20 -5.66 -6.69
C ARG A 76 14.41 -6.50 -5.69
N LEU A 77 15.06 -6.96 -4.61
CA LEU A 77 14.41 -7.84 -3.63
C LEU A 77 13.36 -7.05 -2.84
N ILE A 78 13.72 -5.84 -2.42
CA ILE A 78 12.87 -4.98 -1.59
C ILE A 78 11.66 -4.49 -2.37
N LEU A 79 11.83 -4.03 -3.62
CA LEU A 79 10.70 -3.64 -4.47
C LEU A 79 9.78 -4.83 -4.76
N THR A 80 10.32 -6.03 -4.99
CA THR A 80 9.49 -7.22 -5.22
C THR A 80 8.73 -7.61 -3.96
N ALA A 81 9.38 -7.58 -2.79
CA ALA A 81 8.73 -7.86 -1.51
C ALA A 81 7.63 -6.85 -1.18
N ALA A 82 7.88 -5.55 -1.37
CA ALA A 82 6.88 -4.49 -1.23
C ALA A 82 5.70 -4.71 -2.18
N VAL A 83 5.99 -5.06 -3.45
CA VAL A 83 4.95 -5.32 -4.46
C VAL A 83 4.13 -6.58 -4.17
N ILE A 84 4.69 -7.58 -3.49
CA ILE A 84 3.91 -8.73 -3.03
C ILE A 84 3.09 -8.34 -1.79
N TRP A 85 3.71 -7.64 -0.84
CA TRP A 85 3.11 -7.20 0.41
C TRP A 85 1.86 -6.35 0.18
N TRP A 86 1.98 -5.23 -0.52
CA TRP A 86 0.85 -4.34 -0.78
C TRP A 86 -0.29 -5.05 -1.56
N SER A 87 0.01 -6.01 -2.44
CA SER A 87 -0.98 -6.70 -3.29
C SER A 87 -1.83 -7.64 -2.44
N VAL A 88 -1.18 -8.38 -1.54
CA VAL A 88 -1.86 -9.25 -0.57
C VAL A 88 -2.81 -8.43 0.30
N PHE A 89 -2.35 -7.29 0.81
CA PHE A 89 -3.19 -6.45 1.66
C PHE A 89 -4.27 -5.68 0.89
N THR A 90 -4.06 -5.32 -0.37
CA THR A 90 -5.11 -4.75 -1.24
C THR A 90 -6.24 -5.76 -1.47
N VAL A 91 -5.92 -7.03 -1.71
CA VAL A 91 -6.94 -8.10 -1.79
C VAL A 91 -7.63 -8.30 -0.45
N LEU A 92 -6.89 -8.30 0.66
CA LEU A 92 -7.48 -8.39 2.00
C LEU A 92 -8.40 -7.20 2.32
N THR A 93 -8.13 -6.02 1.75
CA THR A 93 -8.99 -4.85 1.90
C THR A 93 -10.36 -5.07 1.26
N ALA A 94 -10.43 -5.77 0.12
CA ALA A 94 -11.70 -6.13 -0.52
C ALA A 94 -12.52 -7.12 0.34
N TRP A 95 -11.85 -7.94 1.16
CA TRP A 95 -12.48 -8.87 2.10
C TRP A 95 -12.53 -8.36 3.54
N ALA A 96 -12.16 -7.10 3.79
CA ALA A 96 -12.12 -6.51 5.14
C ALA A 96 -13.47 -6.57 5.84
N ALA A 97 -14.58 -6.43 5.09
CA ALA A 97 -15.93 -6.50 5.63
C ALA A 97 -16.40 -7.93 5.98
N SER A 98 -15.77 -8.97 5.42
CA SER A 98 -16.12 -10.38 5.63
C SER A 98 -15.12 -11.14 6.51
N LEU A 99 -14.05 -10.49 6.96
CA LEU A 99 -13.02 -11.13 7.77
C LEU A 99 -13.48 -11.29 9.24
N PRO A 100 -13.07 -12.37 9.94
CA PRO A 100 -13.35 -12.55 11.37
C PRO A 100 -12.85 -11.39 12.25
N THR A 101 -11.86 -10.63 11.77
CA THR A 101 -11.35 -9.42 12.43
C THR A 101 -12.36 -8.28 12.44
N ALA A 102 -13.29 -8.21 11.48
CA ALA A 102 -14.42 -7.26 11.51
C ALA A 102 -15.41 -7.59 12.62
N ALA A 103 -15.55 -8.88 12.99
CA ALA A 103 -16.39 -9.30 14.12
C ALA A 103 -15.75 -8.98 15.49
N VAL A 104 -14.42 -8.83 15.56
CA VAL A 104 -13.69 -8.55 16.81
C VAL A 104 -13.41 -7.05 17.02
N PHE A 105 -13.10 -6.30 15.96
CA PHE A 105 -12.70 -4.87 16.03
C PHE A 105 -13.66 -3.91 15.32
N GLY A 106 -14.73 -4.42 14.73
CA GLY A 106 -15.60 -3.66 13.83
C GLY A 106 -15.00 -3.47 12.43
N THR A 107 -15.85 -3.16 11.45
CA THR A 107 -15.47 -2.93 10.06
C THR A 107 -14.45 -1.79 9.90
N VAL A 108 -14.50 -0.78 10.78
CA VAL A 108 -13.53 0.33 10.78
C VAL A 108 -12.16 -0.11 11.30
N GLY A 109 -12.10 -0.84 12.41
CA GLY A 109 -10.84 -1.26 13.01
C GLY A 109 -10.07 -2.25 12.12
N SER A 110 -10.78 -3.17 11.47
CA SER A 110 -10.19 -4.08 10.49
C SER A 110 -9.64 -3.35 9.26
N LEU A 111 -10.38 -2.36 8.73
CA LEU A 111 -9.90 -1.50 7.65
C LEU A 111 -8.68 -0.66 8.05
N MET A 112 -8.65 -0.10 9.26
CA MET A 112 -7.50 0.67 9.77
C MET A 112 -6.25 -0.21 9.89
N LEU A 113 -6.39 -1.43 10.40
CA LEU A 113 -5.26 -2.36 10.57
C LEU A 113 -4.69 -2.79 9.21
N ILE A 114 -5.56 -3.16 8.26
CA ILE A 114 -5.13 -3.52 6.90
C ILE A 114 -4.45 -2.33 6.24
N ARG A 115 -4.98 -1.11 6.40
CA ARG A 115 -4.38 0.10 5.81
C ARG A 115 -3.07 0.51 6.44
N PHE A 116 -2.91 0.32 7.75
CA PHE A 116 -1.62 0.48 8.42
C PHE A 116 -0.61 -0.51 7.84
N LEU A 117 -0.98 -1.79 7.68
CA LEU A 117 -0.11 -2.83 7.11
C LEU A 117 0.25 -2.56 5.64
N ILE A 118 -0.66 -2.00 4.83
CA ILE A 118 -0.32 -1.51 3.49
C ILE A 118 0.73 -0.40 3.57
N GLY A 119 0.61 0.52 4.53
CA GLY A 119 1.60 1.58 4.72
C GLY A 119 2.98 1.07 5.15
N VAL A 120 3.08 -0.12 5.76
CA VAL A 120 4.34 -0.70 6.22
C VAL A 120 5.23 -1.22 5.08
N GLY A 121 4.63 -1.65 3.95
CA GLY A 121 5.35 -2.23 2.81
C GLY A 121 5.58 -1.25 1.68
#